data_AF-A0A553RLZ5-F1
#
_entry.id   AF-A0A553RLZ5-F1
#
_cell.length_a   1.000
_cell.length_b   1.000
_cell.length_c   1.000
_cell.angle_alpha   90.00
_cell.angle_beta   90.00
_cell.angle_gamma   90.00
#
_symmetry.space_group_name_H-M   'P 1'
#
loop_
_entity.id
_entity.type
_entity.pdbx_description
1 polymer ?
#
loop_
_entity_poly.entity_id
_entity_poly.type
_entity_poly.pdbx_seq_one_letter_code
_entity_poly.pdbx_strand_id
1 'polypeptide(L)'
;METNPIPVLTIQTSPFDDQRPGSNGLRKKTAIFESKNNYLQNYIQSLLSSIDLRDRQGCTMVVGSDGRYFSRAATEIIVQMAAANGIGAKAC
;
A
#
# COMPACT_ATOMS: atom_id res chain seq x y z
N MET A 1 19.07 -15.02 14.93
CA MET A 1 19.14 -15.19 13.46
C MET A 1 17.72 -15.20 12.94
N GLU A 2 17.40 -14.44 11.89
CA GLU A 2 16.07 -14.56 11.28
C GLU A 2 15.91 -15.93 10.63
N THR A 3 14.84 -16.62 10.98
CA THR A 3 14.48 -17.91 10.41
C THR A 3 13.39 -17.66 9.37
N ASN A 4 13.74 -17.85 8.09
CA ASN A 4 12.88 -17.66 6.89
C ASN A 4 12.59 -16.19 6.55
N PRO A 5 13.54 -15.46 5.92
CA PRO A 5 13.30 -14.09 5.47
C PRO A 5 12.23 -14.07 4.38
N ILE A 6 11.31 -13.10 4.46
CA ILE A 6 10.32 -12.84 3.42
C ILE A 6 11.00 -12.06 2.29
N PRO A 7 11.00 -12.54 1.03
CA PRO A 7 11.66 -11.85 -0.07
C PRO A 7 10.91 -10.57 -0.45
N VAL A 8 11.66 -9.54 -0.82
CA VAL A 8 11.12 -8.31 -1.43
C VAL A 8 11.11 -8.50 -2.95
N LEU A 9 9.93 -8.36 -3.56
CA LEU A 9 9.73 -8.50 -5.01
C LEU A 9 9.50 -7.12 -5.64
N THR A 10 10.09 -6.89 -6.81
CA THR A 10 9.79 -5.72 -7.65
C THR A 10 8.90 -6.17 -8.80
N ILE A 11 7.70 -5.61 -8.89
CA ILE A 11 6.70 -5.99 -9.90
C ILE A 11 6.57 -4.84 -10.91
N GLN A 12 6.78 -5.14 -12.19
CA GLN A 12 6.57 -4.19 -13.27
C GLN A 12 5.08 -3.90 -13.43
N THR A 13 4.73 -2.63 -13.64
CA THR A 13 3.34 -2.17 -13.73
C THR A 13 3.23 -0.96 -14.66
N SER A 14 2.02 -0.66 -15.12
CA SER A 14 1.72 0.50 -15.96
C SER A 14 0.94 1.54 -15.16
N PRO A 15 1.16 2.85 -15.36
CA PRO A 15 0.44 3.89 -14.65
C PRO A 15 -1.05 3.95 -15.02
N PHE A 16 -1.85 4.54 -14.14
CA PHE A 16 -3.27 4.81 -14.36
C PHE A 16 -3.54 6.32 -14.29
N ASP A 17 -4.25 6.85 -15.29
CA ASP A 17 -4.52 8.30 -15.37
C ASP A 17 -5.59 8.79 -14.37
N ASP A 18 -6.37 7.86 -13.82
CA ASP A 18 -7.57 8.15 -13.04
C ASP A 18 -7.40 7.95 -11.51
N GLN A 19 -6.16 7.82 -11.04
CA GLN A 19 -5.78 7.70 -9.62
C GLN A 19 -5.53 9.06 -8.95
N ARG A 20 -6.46 9.99 -9.14
CA ARG A 20 -6.40 11.31 -8.51
C ARG A 20 -7.30 11.35 -7.27
N PRO A 21 -6.75 11.45 -6.04
CA PRO A 21 -7.58 11.56 -4.85
C PRO A 21 -8.32 12.90 -4.83
N GLY A 22 -9.58 12.87 -4.40
CA GLY A 22 -10.33 14.08 -4.07
C GLY A 22 -10.05 14.53 -2.63
N SER A 23 -10.86 15.46 -2.13
CA SER A 23 -10.77 15.95 -0.74
C SER A 23 -10.87 14.84 0.31
N ASN A 24 -11.59 13.76 0.01
CA ASN A 24 -11.81 12.61 0.89
C ASN A 24 -11.12 11.33 0.37
N GLY A 25 -9.99 11.47 -0.31
CA GLY A 25 -9.21 10.36 -0.86
C GLY A 25 -9.70 9.84 -2.22
N LEU A 26 -9.10 8.74 -2.69
CA LEU A 26 -9.45 8.09 -3.94
C LEU A 26 -10.68 7.19 -3.75
N ARG A 27 -11.75 7.49 -4.47
CA ARG A 27 -12.99 6.68 -4.46
C ARG A 27 -13.28 6.14 -5.85
N LYS A 28 -13.42 4.81 -5.94
CA LYS A 28 -13.82 4.07 -7.14
C LYS A 28 -14.75 2.92 -6.73
N LYS A 29 -15.46 2.34 -7.70
CA LYS A 29 -16.24 1.12 -7.48
C LYS A 29 -15.30 0.01 -7.00
N THR A 30 -15.74 -0.84 -6.07
CA THR A 30 -14.91 -1.94 -5.54
C THR A 30 -14.35 -2.84 -6.64
N ALA A 31 -15.17 -3.13 -7.66
CA ALA A 31 -14.75 -3.90 -8.83
C ALA A 31 -13.52 -3.31 -9.53
N ILE A 32 -13.31 -1.99 -9.52
CA ILE A 32 -12.11 -1.38 -10.11
C ILE A 32 -10.86 -1.78 -9.31
N PHE A 33 -10.93 -1.73 -7.98
CA PHE A 33 -9.79 -2.12 -7.13
C PHE A 33 -9.50 -3.62 -7.16
N GLU A 34 -10.54 -4.43 -7.31
CA GLU A 34 -10.46 -5.88 -7.28
C GLU A 34 -10.08 -6.49 -8.65
N SER A 35 -10.65 -5.97 -9.75
CA SER A 35 -10.52 -6.60 -11.06
C SER A 35 -9.43 -5.99 -11.94
N LYS A 36 -9.05 -4.72 -11.73
CA LYS A 36 -7.98 -4.11 -12.51
C LYS A 36 -6.63 -4.48 -11.91
N ASN A 37 -5.84 -5.21 -12.69
CA ASN A 37 -4.50 -5.63 -12.30
C ASN A 37 -3.67 -4.42 -11.82
N ASN A 38 -3.00 -4.57 -10.68
CA ASN A 38 -2.16 -3.56 -10.04
C ASN A 38 -2.82 -2.20 -9.73
N TYR A 39 -4.15 -2.06 -9.83
CA TYR A 39 -4.78 -0.76 -9.59
C TYR A 39 -4.60 -0.31 -8.15
N LEU A 40 -4.91 -1.16 -7.17
CA LEU A 40 -4.71 -0.82 -5.77
C LEU A 40 -3.21 -0.63 -5.44
N GLN A 41 -2.36 -1.53 -5.94
CA GLN A 41 -0.92 -1.54 -5.68
C GLN A 41 -0.25 -0.26 -6.18
N ASN A 42 -0.59 0.20 -7.38
CA ASN A 42 -0.03 1.44 -7.93
C ASN A 42 -0.37 2.66 -7.07
N TYR A 43 -1.62 2.72 -6.58
CA TYR A 43 -2.05 3.83 -5.74
C TYR A 43 -1.33 3.79 -4.38
N ILE A 44 -1.22 2.62 -3.75
CA ILE A 44 -0.49 2.44 -2.49
C ILE A 44 0.99 2.79 -2.68
N GLN A 45 1.65 2.30 -3.73
CA GLN A 45 3.06 2.62 -3.99
C GLN A 45 3.25 4.13 -4.17
N SER A 46 2.33 4.80 -4.85
CA SER A 46 2.38 6.26 -5.02
C SER A 46 2.26 7.00 -3.69
N LEU A 47 1.39 6.54 -2.78
CA LEU A 47 1.25 7.07 -1.43
C LEU A 47 2.48 6.82 -0.57
N LEU A 48 3.07 5.62 -0.63
CA LEU A 48 4.30 5.30 0.09
C LEU A 48 5.51 6.06 -0.46
N SER A 49 5.53 6.36 -1.75
CA SER A 49 6.58 7.14 -2.41
C SER A 49 6.44 8.65 -2.19
N SER A 50 5.27 9.14 -1.74
CA SER A 50 5.12 10.56 -1.36
C SER A 50 5.69 10.87 0.03
N ILE A 51 6.11 9.85 0.78
CA ILE A 51 6.83 9.99 2.04
C ILE A 51 8.32 9.94 1.72
N ASP A 52 9.09 10.90 2.23
CA ASP A 52 10.54 10.95 2.00
C ASP A 52 11.21 9.65 2.45
N LEU A 53 12.16 9.16 1.64
CA LEU A 53 12.81 7.87 1.87
C LEU A 53 13.44 7.77 3.27
N ARG A 54 14.01 8.86 3.79
CA ARG A 54 14.61 8.91 5.13
C ARG A 54 13.56 8.77 6.24
N ASP A 55 12.44 9.46 6.08
CA ASP A 55 11.37 9.49 7.07
C ASP A 55 10.50 8.23 7.02
N ARG A 56 10.53 7.51 5.91
CA ARG A 56 9.80 6.25 5.73
C ARG A 56 10.46 5.06 6.43
N GLN A 57 11.79 5.07 6.58
CA GLN A 57 12.51 3.95 7.18
C GLN A 57 12.20 3.82 8.68
N GLY A 58 11.58 2.71 9.08
CA GLY A 58 11.28 2.44 10.48
C GLY A 58 10.19 3.35 11.08
N CYS A 59 9.41 4.05 10.25
CA CYS A 59 8.26 4.79 10.73
C CYS A 59 7.07 3.88 11.01
N THR A 60 6.11 4.40 11.76
CA THR A 60 4.85 3.71 12.05
C THR A 60 3.72 4.35 11.26
N MET A 61 2.93 3.52 10.57
CA MET A 61 1.76 3.95 9.80
C MET A 61 0.51 3.26 10.36
N VAL A 62 -0.56 4.04 10.56
CA VAL A 62 -1.86 3.52 11.00
C VAL A 62 -2.69 3.14 9.78
N VAL A 63 -3.22 1.92 9.75
CA VAL A 63 -4.12 1.43 8.71
C VAL A 63 -5.46 1.07 9.35
N GLY A 64 -6.56 1.61 8.82
CA GLY A 64 -7.90 1.37 9.32
C GLY A 64 -8.92 1.29 8.20
N SER A 65 -10.05 0.63 8.48
CA SER A 65 -11.19 0.55 7.57
C SER A 65 -12.50 0.59 8.36
N ASP A 66 -13.59 0.99 7.69
CA ASP A 66 -14.97 0.96 8.19
C ASP A 66 -15.64 -0.43 8.09
N GLY A 67 -14.91 -1.46 7.64
CA GLY A 67 -15.38 -2.84 7.58
C GLY A 67 -16.11 -3.23 6.30
N ARG A 68 -16.14 -2.37 5.27
CA ARG A 68 -16.76 -2.70 3.99
C ARG A 68 -16.11 -3.88 3.27
N TYR A 69 -16.83 -4.46 2.32
CA TYR A 69 -16.28 -5.47 1.41
C TYR A 69 -14.97 -5.00 0.77
N PHE A 70 -14.03 -5.94 0.58
CA PHE A 70 -12.65 -5.73 0.11
C PHE A 70 -11.66 -5.09 1.12
N SER A 71 -12.13 -4.62 2.29
CA SER A 71 -11.23 -4.02 3.31
C SER A 71 -10.09 -4.94 3.73
N ARG A 72 -10.39 -6.21 4.02
CA ARG A 72 -9.38 -7.17 4.47
C ARG A 72 -8.30 -7.39 3.41
N ALA A 73 -8.70 -7.62 2.16
CA ALA A 73 -7.79 -7.80 1.04
C ALA A 73 -6.92 -6.55 0.81
N ALA A 74 -7.52 -5.35 0.91
CA ALA A 74 -6.77 -4.11 0.79
C ALA A 74 -5.74 -3.96 1.92
N THR A 75 -6.11 -4.26 3.17
CA THR A 75 -5.20 -4.23 4.32
C THR A 75 -4.03 -5.20 4.14
N GLU A 76 -4.28 -6.43 3.67
CA GLU A 76 -3.22 -7.42 3.41
C GLU A 76 -2.20 -6.88 2.39
N ILE A 77 -2.67 -6.27 1.30
CA ILE A 77 -1.81 -5.64 0.28
C ILE A 77 -1.03 -4.46 0.87
N ILE A 78 -1.68 -3.58 1.65
CA ILE A 78 -1.03 -2.42 2.27
C ILE A 78 0.13 -2.88 3.17
N VAL A 79 -0.07 -3.90 4.00
CA VAL A 79 0.97 -4.41 4.93
C VAL A 79 2.15 -5.00 4.16
N GLN A 80 1.89 -5.81 3.13
CA GLN A 80 2.95 -6.37 2.28
C GLN A 80 3.79 -5.27 1.61
N MET A 81 3.13 -4.25 1.04
CA MET A 81 3.81 -3.15 0.37
C MET A 81 4.54 -2.23 1.34
N ALA A 82 3.98 -1.99 2.54
CA ALA A 82 4.63 -1.20 3.59
C ALA A 82 5.94 -1.86 4.03
N ALA A 83 5.91 -3.17 4.32
CA ALA A 83 7.11 -3.94 4.66
C ALA A 83 8.16 -3.89 3.54
N ALA A 84 7.74 -4.07 2.28
CA ALA A 84 8.62 -3.98 1.11
C ALA A 84 9.22 -2.57 0.90
N ASN A 85 8.60 -1.52 1.44
CA ASN A 85 9.05 -0.13 1.33
C ASN A 85 9.85 0.37 2.56
N GLY A 86 10.15 -0.50 3.53
CA GLY A 86 10.95 -0.17 4.71
C GLY A 86 10.18 0.50 5.85
N ILE A 87 8.85 0.51 5.79
CA ILE A 87 8.04 0.85 6.95
C ILE A 87 8.19 -0.28 7.96
N GLY A 88 8.60 0.05 9.17
CA GLY A 88 8.76 -0.91 10.25
C GLY A 88 8.35 -0.27 11.56
N ALA A 89 7.46 -0.89 12.30
CA ALA A 89 7.15 -0.48 13.66
C ALA A 89 8.32 -0.85 14.58
N LYS A 90 9.44 -0.11 14.48
CA LYS A 90 10.38 -0.07 15.59
C LYS A 90 9.73 0.80 16.65
N ALA A 91 9.34 0.18 17.76
CA ALA A 91 9.13 0.94 18.98
C ALA A 91 10.43 1.71 19.25
N CYS A 92 10.33 3.04 19.40
CA CYS A 92 11.36 3.79 20.12
C CYS A 92 11.49 3.23 21.54
#